data_AF-A0A080LRN3-F1
#
_entry.id   AF-A0A080LRN3-F1
#
_cell.length_a   1.000
_cell.length_b   1.000
_cell.length_c   1.000
_cell.angle_alpha   90.00
_cell.angle_beta   90.00
_cell.angle_gamma   90.00
#
_symmetry.space_group_name_H-M   'P 1'
#
loop_
_entity.id
_entity.type
_entity.pdbx_description
1 polymer ?
#
loop_
_entity_poly.entity_id
_entity_poly.type
_entity_poly.pdbx_seq_one_letter_code
_entity_poly.pdbx_strand_id
1 'polypeptide(L)'
;MACEGNSFEDDLADLNSAEEFLDYFCIDFDVRVVQVNRLHILQRFHDYLARQEAGKTPDYNAYRGWLARAYTDFVESSAQAEKVFAVFQKAEGSSFLPLSSLSD
;
A
#
# COMPACT_ATOMS: atom_id res chain seq x y z
N MET A 1 2.56 -34.23 24.41
CA MET A 1 1.64 -33.08 24.29
C MET A 1 2.45 -31.86 24.70
N ALA A 2 3.31 -31.37 23.82
CA ALA A 2 4.12 -30.19 24.11
C ALA A 2 3.23 -28.96 23.89
N CYS A 3 3.08 -28.16 24.93
CA CYS A 3 2.58 -26.81 24.82
C CYS A 3 3.67 -26.01 24.08
N GLU A 4 3.62 -25.94 22.75
CA GLU A 4 4.54 -25.10 22.00
C GLU A 4 3.95 -23.68 22.00
N GLY A 5 4.61 -22.76 22.71
CA GLY A 5 4.24 -21.35 22.67
C GLY A 5 4.54 -20.82 21.28
N ASN A 6 3.51 -20.47 20.52
CA ASN A 6 3.68 -19.69 19.29
C ASN A 6 4.27 -18.34 19.67
N SER A 7 5.59 -18.20 19.51
CA SER A 7 6.25 -16.90 19.52
C SER A 7 5.72 -16.10 18.34
N PHE A 8 5.66 -14.77 18.48
CA PHE A 8 5.29 -13.84 17.41
C PHE A 8 5.95 -14.14 16.05
N GLU A 9 7.22 -14.60 16.07
CA GLU A 9 7.97 -14.97 14.88
C GLU A 9 7.45 -16.24 14.18
N ASP A 10 6.90 -17.19 14.95
CA ASP A 10 6.28 -18.42 14.45
C ASP A 10 4.92 -18.11 13.81
N ASP A 11 4.10 -17.31 14.50
CA ASP A 11 2.84 -16.82 13.92
C ASP A 11 3.10 -16.11 12.59
N LEU A 12 4.15 -15.28 12.52
CA LEU A 12 4.51 -14.58 11.30
C LEU A 12 4.95 -15.49 10.16
N ALA A 13 5.64 -16.58 10.48
CA ALA A 13 6.12 -17.54 9.49
C ALA A 13 4.96 -18.33 8.87
N ASP A 14 3.84 -18.46 9.58
CA ASP A 14 2.62 -19.09 9.07
C ASP A 14 1.83 -18.17 8.12
N LEU A 15 2.00 -16.85 8.22
CA LEU A 15 1.34 -15.88 7.34
C LEU A 15 1.98 -15.88 5.95
N ASN A 16 1.17 -16.12 4.91
CA ASN A 16 1.66 -16.24 3.53
C ASN A 16 1.20 -15.10 2.61
N SER A 17 0.16 -14.35 3.02
CA SER A 17 -0.45 -13.30 2.20
C SER A 17 -0.52 -11.96 2.91
N ALA A 18 -0.45 -10.87 2.14
CA ALA A 18 -0.59 -9.50 2.66
C ALA A 18 -1.89 -9.31 3.48
N GLU A 19 -2.99 -9.95 3.07
CA GLU A 19 -4.27 -9.94 3.79
C GLU A 19 -4.12 -10.54 5.20
N GLU A 20 -3.44 -11.68 5.33
CA GLU A 20 -3.21 -12.35 6.61
C GLU A 20 -2.31 -11.51 7.52
N PHE A 21 -1.27 -10.88 6.96
CA PHE A 21 -0.45 -9.94 7.72
C PHE A 21 -1.28 -8.75 8.24
N LEU A 22 -2.08 -8.13 7.37
CA LEU A 22 -2.89 -6.97 7.76
C LEU A 22 -3.95 -7.34 8.81
N ASP A 23 -4.58 -8.51 8.66
CA ASP A 23 -5.56 -9.04 9.62
C ASP A 23 -4.91 -9.36 10.97
N TYR A 24 -3.78 -10.07 10.98
CA TYR A 24 -3.01 -10.39 12.19
C TYR A 24 -2.66 -9.13 12.99
N PHE A 25 -2.24 -8.06 12.30
CA PHE A 25 -1.88 -6.79 12.92
C PHE A 25 -3.09 -5.86 13.20
N CYS A 26 -4.32 -6.31 12.91
CA CYS A 26 -5.56 -5.53 13.01
C CYS A 26 -5.40 -4.15 12.33
N ILE A 27 -4.92 -4.15 11.09
CA ILE A 27 -4.82 -2.97 10.23
C ILE A 27 -6.06 -2.95 9.35
N ASP A 28 -6.74 -1.81 9.25
CA ASP A 28 -7.90 -1.68 8.36
C ASP A 28 -7.44 -1.63 6.91
N PHE A 29 -8.00 -2.48 6.06
CA PHE A 29 -7.64 -2.56 4.64
C PHE A 29 -8.83 -2.88 3.74
N ASP A 30 -8.74 -2.46 2.48
CA ASP A 30 -9.69 -2.86 1.45
C ASP A 30 -9.20 -4.14 0.78
N VAL A 31 -9.99 -5.20 0.92
CA VAL A 31 -9.69 -6.53 0.37
C VAL A 31 -9.41 -6.48 -1.13
N ARG A 32 -10.12 -5.67 -1.91
CA ARG A 32 -9.93 -5.59 -3.38
C ARG A 32 -8.58 -4.99 -3.72
N VAL A 33 -8.19 -3.95 -2.97
CA VAL A 33 -6.89 -3.28 -3.17
C VAL A 33 -5.75 -4.24 -2.84
N VAL A 34 -5.84 -4.96 -1.73
CA VAL A 34 -4.80 -5.89 -1.28
C VAL A 34 -4.71 -7.12 -2.19
N GLN A 35 -5.83 -7.72 -2.60
CA GLN A 35 -5.81 -8.91 -3.47
C GLN A 35 -5.10 -8.66 -4.81
N VAL A 36 -5.29 -7.48 -5.40
CA VAL A 36 -4.64 -7.09 -6.66
C VAL A 36 -3.18 -6.70 -6.43
N ASN A 37 -2.84 -6.09 -5.29
CA ASN A 37 -1.54 -5.45 -5.07
C ASN A 37 -0.69 -6.07 -3.95
N ARG A 38 -1.04 -7.27 -3.48
CA ARG A 38 -0.34 -7.99 -2.39
C ARG A 38 1.17 -8.06 -2.57
N LEU A 39 1.64 -8.36 -3.78
CA LEU A 39 3.07 -8.44 -4.08
C LEU A 39 3.77 -7.08 -3.91
N HIS A 40 3.14 -5.99 -4.33
CA HIS A 40 3.70 -4.65 -4.19
C HIS A 40 3.75 -4.21 -2.73
N ILE A 41 2.69 -4.48 -1.97
CA ILE A 41 2.60 -4.16 -0.54
C ILE A 41 3.70 -4.92 0.22
N LEU A 42 3.84 -6.23 0.00
CA LEU A 42 4.88 -7.06 0.63
C LEU A 42 6.30 -6.65 0.21
N GLN A 43 6.52 -6.35 -1.07
CA GLN A 43 7.82 -5.93 -1.56
C GLN A 43 8.26 -4.60 -0.93
N ARG A 44 7.36 -3.62 -0.86
CA ARG A 44 7.63 -2.33 -0.20
C ARG A 44 7.85 -2.49 1.30
N PHE A 45 7.06 -3.36 1.93
CA PHE A 45 7.24 -3.70 3.33
C PHE A 45 8.62 -4.32 3.61
N HIS A 46 9.07 -5.28 2.80
CA HIS A 46 10.42 -5.85 2.89
C HIS A 46 11.52 -4.80 2.66
N ASP A 47 11.30 -3.86 1.74
CA ASP A 47 12.23 -2.75 1.48
C ASP A 47 12.37 -1.84 2.72
N TYR A 48 11.29 -1.58 3.45
CA TYR A 48 11.36 -0.85 4.72
C TYR A 48 12.10 -1.63 5.81
N LEU A 49 11.87 -2.94 5.91
CA LEU A 49 12.62 -3.80 6.83
C LEU A 49 14.12 -3.80 6.51
N ALA A 50 14.49 -3.90 5.23
CA ALA A 50 15.88 -3.90 4.79
C ALA A 50 16.59 -2.56 5.03
N ARG A 51 15.85 -1.45 5.06
CA ARG A 51 16.37 -0.12 5.39
C ARG A 51 16.53 0.11 6.89
N GLN A 52 15.85 -0.66 7.73
CA GLN A 52 16.06 -0.59 9.17
C GLN A 52 17.47 -1.12 9.51
N GLU A 53 18.08 -0.62 10.60
CA GLU A 53 19.44 -0.98 11.00
C GLU A 53 19.71 -2.49 10.94
N ALA A 54 20.66 -2.87 10.08
CA ALA A 54 21.05 -4.25 9.89
C ALA A 54 21.54 -4.85 11.21
N GLY A 55 20.85 -5.88 11.69
CA GLY A 55 21.24 -6.65 12.88
C GLY A 55 20.29 -6.56 14.07
N LYS A 56 19.17 -5.83 13.97
CA LYS A 56 18.13 -5.83 14.99
C LYS A 56 16.82 -6.38 14.42
N THR A 57 16.33 -7.48 15.00
CA THR A 57 15.01 -8.00 14.68
C THR A 57 13.96 -6.96 15.07
N PRO A 58 13.08 -6.53 14.16
CA PRO A 58 12.02 -5.58 14.48
C PRO A 58 11.05 -6.17 15.49
N ASP A 59 10.76 -5.42 16.55
CA ASP A 59 9.68 -5.76 17.47
C ASP A 59 8.30 -5.72 16.79
N TYR A 60 7.30 -6.36 17.38
CA TYR A 60 5.91 -6.39 16.91
C TYR A 60 5.40 -5.00 16.45
N ASN A 61 5.63 -3.96 17.26
CA ASN A 61 5.18 -2.60 16.96
C ASN A 61 5.89 -1.99 15.74
N ALA A 62 7.18 -2.28 15.57
CA ALA A 62 7.93 -1.83 14.40
C ALA A 62 7.39 -2.51 13.15
N TYR A 63 7.17 -3.83 13.20
CA TYR A 63 6.61 -4.61 12.09
C TYR A 63 5.23 -4.08 11.67
N ARG A 64 4.33 -3.92 12.64
CA ARG A 64 3.00 -3.32 12.42
C ARG A 64 3.09 -1.93 11.79
N GLY A 65 3.98 -1.07 12.30
CA GLY A 65 4.16 0.29 11.80
C GLY A 65 4.63 0.31 10.35
N TRP A 66 5.61 -0.53 10.00
CA TRP A 66 6.12 -0.62 8.64
C TRP A 66 5.09 -1.19 7.66
N LEU A 67 4.33 -2.20 8.06
CA LEU A 67 3.28 -2.77 7.21
C LEU A 67 2.14 -1.77 6.97
N ALA A 68 1.65 -1.11 8.02
CA ALA A 68 0.65 -0.06 7.90
C ALA A 68 1.11 1.09 7.00
N ARG A 69 2.39 1.47 7.11
CA ARG A 69 2.99 2.49 6.25
C ARG A 69 3.08 2.03 4.80
N ALA A 70 3.49 0.79 4.54
CA ALA A 70 3.56 0.24 3.18
C ALA A 70 2.18 0.22 2.50
N TYR A 71 1.15 -0.20 3.25
CA TYR A 71 -0.23 -0.16 2.77
C TYR A 71 -0.73 1.27 2.51
N THR A 72 -0.55 2.18 3.46
CA THR A 72 -1.00 3.58 3.33
C THR A 72 -0.32 4.27 2.14
N ASP A 73 1.00 4.17 2.04
CA ASP A 73 1.77 4.76 0.93
C ASP A 73 1.34 4.17 -0.43
N PHE A 74 0.96 2.89 -0.44
CA PHE A 74 0.41 2.24 -1.63
C PHE A 74 -0.95 2.82 -2.02
N VAL A 75 -1.88 2.92 -1.08
CA VAL A 75 -3.22 3.49 -1.30
C VAL A 75 -3.13 4.95 -1.72
N GLU A 76 -2.31 5.75 -1.06
CA GLU A 76 -2.09 7.16 -1.42
C GLU A 76 -1.45 7.30 -2.81
N SER A 77 -0.52 6.43 -3.17
CA SER A 77 0.08 6.41 -4.51
C SER A 77 -0.93 5.96 -5.58
N SER A 78 -1.76 4.97 -5.28
CA SER A 78 -2.80 4.47 -6.20
C SER A 78 -3.91 5.50 -6.41
N ALA A 79 -4.34 6.19 -5.36
CA ALA A 79 -5.31 7.28 -5.45
C ALA A 79 -4.77 8.46 -6.27
N GLN A 80 -3.48 8.77 -6.14
CA GLN A 80 -2.82 9.75 -6.99
C GLN A 80 -2.75 9.29 -8.45
N ALA A 81 -2.43 8.02 -8.70
CA ALA A 81 -2.42 7.44 -10.05
C ALA A 81 -3.81 7.56 -10.72
N GLU A 82 -4.89 7.19 -10.03
CA GLU A 82 -6.25 7.31 -10.57
C GLU A 82 -6.65 8.77 -10.81
N LYS A 83 -6.22 9.69 -9.94
CA LYS A 83 -6.50 11.12 -10.08
C LYS A 83 -5.73 11.78 -11.22
N VAL A 84 -4.50 11.34 -11.52
CA VAL A 84 -3.79 11.85 -12.72
C VAL A 84 -4.46 11.33 -14.00
N PHE A 85 -4.93 10.08 -14.05
CA PHE A 85 -5.71 9.59 -15.18
C PHE A 85 -7.04 10.36 -15.34
N ALA A 86 -7.74 10.67 -14.25
CA ALA A 86 -8.95 11.48 -14.27
C ALA A 86 -8.70 12.94 -14.73
N VAL A 87 -7.52 13.50 -14.42
CA VAL A 87 -7.12 14.84 -14.89
C VAL A 87 -6.77 14.84 -16.38
N PHE A 88 -6.20 13.76 -16.92
CA PHE A 88 -5.96 13.66 -18.36
C PHE A 88 -7.26 13.57 -19.18
N GLN A 89 -8.36 13.02 -18.63
CA GLN A 89 -9.67 13.04 -19.31
C GLN A 89 -10.42 14.37 -19.21
N LYS A 90 -10.02 15.31 -18.33
CA LYS A 90 -10.63 16.65 -18.24
C LYS A 90 -9.89 17.74 -19.02
N ALA A 91 -8.83 17.39 -19.75
CA ALA A 91 -8.11 18.31 -20.64
C ALA A 91 -8.58 18.23 -22.11
N GLU A 92 -9.63 17.46 -22.42
CA GLU A 92 -10.24 17.35 -23.75
C GLU A 92 -11.68 17.90 -23.74
N GLY A 93 -11.91 19.14 -23.32
CA GLY A 93 -13.30 19.62 -23.26
C GLY A 93 -13.60 21.11 -23.15
N SER A 94 -12.62 22.00 -23.08
CA SER A 94 -12.86 23.47 -23.12
C SER A 94 -11.50 24.12 -23.40
N SER A 95 -11.24 24.84 -24.49
CA SER A 95 -12.11 25.75 -25.22
C SER A 95 -11.52 25.88 -26.63
N PHE A 96 -12.16 25.26 -27.62
CA PHE A 96 -11.95 25.67 -29.01
C PHE A 96 -12.64 27.05 -29.12
N LEU A 97 -11.87 28.13 -28.95
CA LEU A 97 -12.33 29.47 -29.31
C LEU A 97 -12.22 29.56 -30.84
N PRO A 98 -13.33 29.46 -31.60
CA PRO A 98 -13.27 29.85 -33.00
C PRO A 98 -12.89 31.33 -33.04
N LEU A 99 -11.85 31.67 -33.80
CA LEU A 99 -11.40 33.06 -34.08
C LEU A 99 -12.44 33.88 -34.86
N SER A 100 -13.71 33.50 -34.82
CA SER A 100 -14.85 34.19 -35.41
C SER A 100 -15.36 35.34 -34.55
N SER A 101 -14.80 35.57 -33.36
CA SER A 101 -15.27 36.61 -32.43
C SER A 101 -14.50 37.93 -32.51
N LEU A 102 -13.62 38.14 -33.50
CA LEU A 102 -13.06 39.46 -33.77
C LEU A 102 -13.71 40.03 -35.04
N SER A 103 -14.89 40.61 -34.86
CA SER A 103 -15.49 41.53 -35.82
C SER A 103 -16.09 42.70 -35.03
N ASP A 104 -15.26 43.70 -34.77
CA ASP A 104 -15.49 45.13 -35.07
C ASP A 104 -14.13 45.86 -35.00
#